data_AF-A0A3B8VSY2-F1
#
_entry.id   AF-A0A3B8VSY2-F1
#
_cell.length_a   1.000
_cell.length_b   1.000
_cell.length_c   1.000
_cell.angle_alpha   90.00
_cell.angle_beta   90.00
_cell.angle_gamma   90.00
#
_symmetry.space_group_name_H-M   'P 1'
#
loop_
_entity.id
_entity.type
_entity.pdbx_description
1 polymer ?
#
loop_
_entity_poly.entity_id
_entity_poly.type
_entity_poly.pdbx_seq_one_letter_code
_entity_poly.pdbx_strand_id
1 'polypeptide(L)'
;MCGTCGCSDHSKHHHHDHDHDHEHHHHDHAHDHEHHHHHHDAEQERIAVEIELLSKNNLIAERNRGYFEAKEICAFNMMSSPGSGKTTLLEKTVSMLKDKLSICVVEGDQQTTNDADRIKAAGAKAIQINTGTGCHLEAEMVNNAVKELKLADRSLLFIENVGNLVCPAMFDLGEKYKVVVVSTTEGDDKPLKYPQMFYKADICVINKIDLAPYLKTNIEVLKAN
;
A
#
# COMPACT_ATOMS: atom_id res chain seq x y z
N MET A 1 20.01 7.38 -16.28
CA MET A 1 19.44 8.71 -15.98
C MET A 1 17.93 8.64 -16.14
N CYS A 2 17.23 9.29 -15.22
CA CYS A 2 15.78 9.31 -15.03
C CYS A 2 14.98 9.56 -16.33
N GLY A 3 14.11 8.62 -16.69
CA GLY A 3 13.17 8.72 -17.81
C GLY A 3 11.87 9.42 -17.42
N THR A 4 11.96 10.64 -16.89
CA THR A 4 10.78 11.45 -16.56
C THR A 4 11.00 12.89 -17.02
N CYS A 5 10.75 13.17 -18.30
CA CYS A 5 10.21 14.46 -18.75
C CYS A 5 9.90 14.40 -20.25
N GLY A 6 8.61 14.30 -20.58
CA GLY A 6 8.12 14.67 -21.90
C GLY A 6 8.09 16.18 -22.02
N CYS A 7 9.13 16.76 -22.61
CA CYS A 7 9.13 18.15 -23.08
C CYS A 7 9.39 18.14 -24.58
N SER A 8 8.33 18.42 -25.34
CA SER A 8 8.36 18.75 -26.75
C SER A 8 9.06 20.09 -26.95
N ASP A 9 10.25 20.07 -27.57
CA ASP A 9 10.97 21.26 -28.00
C ASP A 9 11.20 21.15 -29.52
N HIS A 10 10.24 21.64 -30.30
CA HIS A 10 10.41 21.80 -31.75
C HIS A 10 10.97 23.19 -32.02
N SER A 11 12.30 23.30 -31.94
CA SER A 11 13.04 24.40 -32.54
C SER A 11 13.36 24.07 -34.01
N LYS A 12 13.15 25.10 -34.84
CA LYS A 12 13.16 25.10 -36.30
C LYS A 12 14.57 24.87 -36.85
N HIS A 13 14.71 23.98 -37.83
CA HIS A 13 15.75 24.09 -38.85
C HIS A 13 15.16 23.86 -40.25
N HIS A 14 15.39 24.86 -41.10
CA HIS A 14 15.05 24.92 -42.52
C HIS A 14 16.08 24.16 -43.37
N HIS A 15 15.69 23.90 -44.64
CA HIS A 15 16.53 23.66 -45.84
C HIS A 15 17.08 22.23 -46.02
N HIS A 16 17.09 21.56 -47.19
CA HIS A 16 16.80 21.89 -48.60
C HIS A 16 16.42 20.58 -49.35
N ASP A 17 15.57 20.68 -50.37
CA ASP A 17 15.40 19.65 -51.42
C ASP A 17 16.70 19.46 -52.22
N HIS A 18 17.12 18.21 -52.43
CA HIS A 18 17.94 17.80 -53.57
C HIS A 18 17.65 16.33 -53.92
N ASP A 19 16.96 16.14 -55.05
CA ASP A 19 16.92 14.91 -55.83
C ASP A 19 18.30 14.68 -56.47
N HIS A 20 18.94 13.55 -56.18
CA HIS A 20 19.97 12.97 -57.05
C HIS A 20 20.01 11.45 -56.90
N ASP A 21 19.52 10.76 -57.94
CA ASP A 21 19.85 9.38 -58.28
C ASP A 21 21.36 9.25 -58.52
N HIS A 22 22.04 8.36 -57.78
CA HIS A 22 23.27 7.70 -58.26
C HIS A 22 23.48 6.32 -57.61
N GLU A 23 23.63 5.34 -58.49
CA GLU A 23 23.98 3.95 -58.19
C GLU A 23 25.46 3.77 -57.79
N HIS A 24 25.68 2.74 -56.97
CA HIS A 24 26.90 1.97 -56.70
C HIS A 24 28.05 2.63 -55.89
N HIS A 25 28.40 2.04 -54.75
CA HIS A 25 29.60 1.18 -54.61
C HIS A 25 29.66 0.54 -53.20
N HIS A 26 29.93 -0.76 -53.18
CA HIS A 26 30.15 -1.59 -52.00
C HIS A 26 31.41 -1.18 -51.22
N HIS A 27 31.28 -1.02 -49.91
CA HIS A 27 32.35 -1.31 -48.96
C HIS A 27 31.75 -1.90 -47.67
N ASP A 28 31.89 -3.23 -47.53
CA ASP A 28 31.67 -3.95 -46.28
C ASP A 28 32.76 -3.56 -45.28
N HIS A 29 32.38 -2.81 -44.24
CA HIS A 29 33.15 -2.69 -43.01
C HIS A 29 32.34 -3.35 -41.89
N ALA A 30 32.62 -4.63 -41.67
CA ALA A 30 32.22 -5.33 -40.46
C ALA A 30 33.04 -4.78 -39.28
N HIS A 31 32.46 -3.83 -38.56
CA HIS A 31 32.88 -3.51 -37.20
C HIS A 31 32.07 -4.38 -36.24
N ASP A 32 32.72 -5.44 -35.75
CA ASP A 32 32.23 -6.22 -34.63
C ASP A 32 32.34 -5.34 -33.37
N HIS A 33 31.25 -4.65 -33.04
CA HIS A 33 31.10 -4.01 -31.75
C HIS A 33 30.44 -5.01 -30.81
N GLU A 34 31.26 -5.71 -30.03
CA GLU A 34 30.82 -6.43 -28.85
C GLU A 34 30.17 -5.44 -27.88
N HIS A 35 28.85 -5.31 -27.96
CA HIS A 35 28.05 -4.65 -26.93
C HIS A 35 27.99 -5.58 -25.72
N HIS A 36 28.96 -5.45 -24.81
CA HIS A 36 28.87 -5.99 -23.47
C HIS A 36 27.64 -5.39 -22.77
N HIS A 37 26.54 -6.15 -22.75
CA HIS A 37 25.32 -5.82 -22.03
C HIS A 37 25.56 -5.91 -20.52
N HIS A 38 25.98 -4.81 -19.89
CA HIS A 38 26.00 -4.62 -18.43
C HIS A 38 24.58 -4.46 -17.83
N HIS A 39 23.60 -5.24 -18.30
CA HIS A 39 22.24 -5.19 -17.76
C HIS A 39 22.01 -6.12 -16.57
N HIS A 40 22.84 -7.15 -16.37
CA HIS A 40 22.62 -8.13 -15.31
C HIS A 40 23.02 -7.66 -13.92
N ASP A 41 24.09 -6.87 -13.78
CA ASP A 41 24.61 -6.49 -12.46
C ASP A 41 23.67 -5.53 -11.72
N ALA A 42 23.10 -4.55 -12.44
CA ALA A 42 22.18 -3.57 -11.86
C ALA A 42 20.81 -4.17 -11.48
N GLU A 43 20.37 -5.22 -12.17
CA GLU A 43 19.14 -5.95 -11.84
C GLU A 43 19.34 -6.84 -10.60
N GLN A 44 20.49 -7.52 -10.50
CA GLN A 44 20.85 -8.32 -9.33
C GLN A 44 21.02 -7.47 -8.07
N GLU A 45 21.66 -6.30 -8.17
CA GLU A 45 21.83 -5.37 -7.05
C GLU A 45 20.49 -4.81 -6.55
N ARG A 46 19.57 -4.47 -7.47
CA ARG A 46 18.21 -4.01 -7.12
C ARG A 46 17.41 -5.07 -6.39
N ILE A 47 17.42 -6.31 -6.89
CA ILE A 47 16.74 -7.44 -6.25
C ILE A 47 17.30 -7.68 -4.84
N ALA A 48 18.63 -7.61 -4.68
CA ALA A 48 19.27 -7.78 -3.38
C ALA A 48 18.82 -6.71 -2.36
N VAL A 49 18.76 -5.44 -2.77
CA VAL A 49 18.29 -4.34 -1.92
C VAL A 49 16.82 -4.51 -1.54
N GLU A 50 15.94 -4.88 -2.47
CA GLU A 50 14.53 -5.14 -2.18
C GLU A 50 14.33 -6.28 -1.18
N ILE A 51 15.09 -7.38 -1.34
CA ILE A 51 15.07 -8.51 -0.41
C ILE A 51 15.54 -8.08 0.98
N GLU A 52 16.60 -7.28 1.06
CA GLU A 52 17.16 -6.81 2.33
C GLU A 52 16.17 -5.90 3.08
N LEU A 53 15.51 -4.97 2.36
CA LEU A 53 14.49 -4.08 2.95
C LEU A 53 13.30 -4.87 3.52
N LEU A 54 12.75 -5.81 2.75
CA LEU A 54 11.65 -6.66 3.22
C LEU A 54 12.10 -7.55 4.39
N SER A 55 13.32 -8.06 4.36
CA SER A 55 13.88 -8.86 5.44
C SER A 55 14.03 -8.06 6.73
N LYS A 56 14.53 -6.81 6.64
CA LYS A 56 14.60 -5.90 7.79
C LYS A 56 13.21 -5.61 8.35
N ASN A 57 12.22 -5.33 7.49
CA ASN A 57 10.84 -5.12 7.93
C ASN A 57 10.31 -6.34 8.69
N ASN A 58 10.51 -7.55 8.15
CA ASN A 58 10.03 -8.79 8.76
C ASN A 58 10.63 -9.04 10.15
N LEU A 59 11.91 -8.74 10.36
CA LEU A 59 12.53 -8.85 11.69
C LEU A 59 11.86 -7.92 12.72
N ILE A 60 11.48 -6.71 12.30
CA ILE A 60 10.78 -5.77 13.17
C ILE A 60 9.32 -6.18 13.37
N ALA A 61 8.67 -6.73 12.34
CA ALA A 61 7.32 -7.28 12.44
C ALA A 61 7.25 -8.44 13.45
N GLU A 62 8.21 -9.36 13.44
CA GLU A 62 8.33 -10.42 14.46
C GLU A 62 8.46 -9.84 15.87
N ARG A 63 9.27 -8.78 16.04
CA ARG A 63 9.40 -8.10 17.32
C ARG A 63 8.10 -7.44 17.77
N ASN A 64 7.36 -6.80 16.86
CA ASN A 64 6.05 -6.22 17.15
C ASN A 64 5.08 -7.31 17.60
N ARG A 65 5.02 -8.42 16.86
CA ARG A 65 4.17 -9.57 17.16
C ARG A 65 4.46 -10.14 18.53
N GLY A 66 5.73 -10.41 18.85
CA GLY A 66 6.13 -10.90 20.17
C GLY A 66 5.74 -9.95 21.31
N TYR A 67 5.83 -8.63 21.09
CA TYR A 67 5.35 -7.63 22.05
C TYR A 67 3.82 -7.66 22.22
N PHE A 68 3.06 -7.78 21.13
CA PHE A 68 1.60 -7.87 21.19
C PHE A 68 1.15 -9.16 21.88
N GLU A 69 1.74 -10.30 21.53
CA GLU A 69 1.44 -11.60 22.13
C GLU A 69 1.75 -11.63 23.63
N ALA A 70 2.92 -11.15 24.03
CA ALA A 70 3.32 -11.11 25.45
C ALA A 70 2.37 -10.28 26.33
N LYS A 71 1.69 -9.29 25.74
CA LYS A 71 0.72 -8.43 26.42
C LYS A 71 -0.74 -8.80 26.13
N GLU A 72 -0.99 -9.89 25.42
CA GLU A 72 -2.33 -10.29 24.95
C GLU A 72 -3.06 -9.19 24.15
N ILE A 73 -2.31 -8.35 23.42
CA ILE A 73 -2.86 -7.31 22.55
C ILE A 73 -3.32 -7.95 21.25
N CYS A 74 -4.59 -7.77 20.88
CA CYS A 74 -5.10 -8.24 19.61
C CYS A 74 -4.99 -7.13 18.56
N ALA A 75 -3.98 -7.23 17.69
CA ALA A 75 -3.70 -6.25 16.65
C ALA A 75 -4.35 -6.62 15.30
N PHE A 76 -5.00 -5.65 14.67
CA PHE A 76 -5.63 -5.75 13.34
C PHE A 76 -5.01 -4.73 12.39
N ASN A 77 -4.59 -5.16 11.19
CA ASN A 77 -4.15 -4.27 10.12
C ASN A 77 -5.30 -4.06 9.12
N MET A 78 -5.83 -2.85 9.06
CA MET A 78 -6.96 -2.46 8.22
C MET A 78 -6.43 -1.88 6.90
N MET A 79 -6.65 -2.58 5.79
CA MET A 79 -6.19 -2.21 4.45
C MET A 79 -7.37 -2.01 3.51
N SER A 80 -7.28 -1.10 2.55
CA SER A 80 -8.35 -0.82 1.60
C SER A 80 -7.89 0.07 0.46
N SER A 81 -8.74 0.31 -0.54
CA SER A 81 -8.60 1.49 -1.41
C SER A 81 -8.88 2.79 -0.62
N PRO A 82 -8.47 3.96 -1.12
CA PRO A 82 -8.94 5.24 -0.57
C PRO A 82 -10.47 5.32 -0.58
N GLY A 83 -11.06 5.79 0.52
CA GLY A 83 -12.50 6.01 0.60
C GLY A 83 -13.37 4.75 0.75
N SER A 84 -12.80 3.56 0.94
CA SER A 84 -13.59 2.33 1.19
C SER A 84 -14.30 2.32 2.55
N GLY A 85 -13.95 3.24 3.46
CA GLY A 85 -14.66 3.49 4.72
C GLY A 85 -14.03 2.89 5.98
N LYS A 86 -12.69 2.68 5.99
CA LYS A 86 -11.94 2.17 7.16
C LYS A 86 -12.17 3.02 8.41
N THR A 87 -11.92 4.33 8.34
CA THR A 87 -12.08 5.23 9.49
C THR A 87 -13.51 5.23 10.03
N THR A 88 -14.52 5.27 9.16
CA THR A 88 -15.93 5.24 9.60
C THR A 88 -16.28 3.93 10.30
N LEU A 89 -15.74 2.80 9.81
CA LEU A 89 -15.89 1.51 10.46
C LEU A 89 -15.21 1.49 11.85
N LEU A 90 -14.01 2.08 11.96
CA LEU A 90 -13.30 2.20 13.24
C LEU A 90 -14.01 3.14 14.23
N GLU A 91 -14.48 4.31 13.79
CA GLU A 91 -15.25 5.24 14.64
C GLU A 91 -16.46 4.56 15.28
N LYS A 92 -17.20 3.77 14.47
CA LYS A 92 -18.36 3.01 14.96
C LYS A 92 -17.94 1.90 15.92
N THR A 93 -16.88 1.16 15.58
CA THR A 93 -16.33 0.09 16.43
C THR A 93 -15.90 0.63 17.79
N VAL A 94 -15.13 1.72 17.82
CA VAL A 94 -14.70 2.42 19.03
C VAL A 94 -15.92 2.88 19.84
N SER A 95 -16.85 3.57 19.21
CA SER A 95 -18.04 4.10 19.89
C SER A 95 -18.88 3.01 20.56
N MET A 96 -18.96 1.83 19.94
CA MET A 96 -19.75 0.69 20.45
C MET A 96 -19.04 -0.10 21.56
N LEU A 97 -17.71 -0.08 21.60
CA LEU A 97 -16.93 -1.00 22.42
C LEU A 97 -16.03 -0.34 23.47
N LYS A 98 -15.83 0.98 23.43
CA LYS A 98 -14.91 1.71 24.33
C LYS A 98 -15.19 1.51 25.82
N ASP A 99 -16.44 1.26 26.21
CA ASP A 99 -16.82 1.05 27.62
C ASP A 99 -16.55 -0.39 28.09
N LYS A 100 -16.20 -1.30 27.16
CA LYS A 100 -15.97 -2.73 27.43
C LYS A 100 -14.53 -3.15 27.17
N LEU A 101 -13.86 -2.51 26.23
CA LEU A 101 -12.53 -2.88 25.75
C LEU A 101 -11.63 -1.64 25.68
N SER A 102 -10.37 -1.80 26.05
CA SER A 102 -9.35 -0.78 25.77
C SER A 102 -8.98 -0.84 24.29
N ILE A 103 -9.24 0.24 23.56
CA ILE A 103 -9.01 0.32 22.12
C ILE A 103 -8.01 1.45 21.84
N CYS A 104 -6.97 1.13 21.08
CA CYS A 104 -6.02 2.09 20.55
C CYS A 104 -5.94 1.97 19.02
N VAL A 105 -5.66 3.07 18.35
CA VAL A 105 -5.57 3.12 16.89
C VAL A 105 -4.26 3.78 16.45
N VAL A 106 -3.59 3.18 15.48
CA VAL A 106 -2.50 3.79 14.72
C VAL A 106 -3.07 4.13 13.35
N GLU A 107 -3.10 5.41 13.01
CA GLU A 107 -3.60 5.94 11.75
C GLU A 107 -2.44 6.21 10.81
N GLY A 108 -2.41 5.56 9.66
CA GLY A 108 -1.40 5.73 8.63
C GLY A 108 -1.98 6.43 7.40
N ASP A 109 -1.48 7.62 7.11
CA ASP A 109 -1.92 8.37 5.93
C ASP A 109 -0.77 9.19 5.34
N GLN A 110 -0.91 9.64 4.09
CA GLN A 110 0.15 10.43 3.45
C GLN A 110 0.34 11.78 4.15
N GLN A 111 -0.77 12.42 4.54
CA GLN A 111 -0.82 13.76 5.11
C GLN A 111 -2.02 13.91 6.05
N THR A 112 -2.02 15.00 6.82
CA THR A 112 -3.09 15.43 7.75
C THR A 112 -3.24 14.54 8.99
N THR A 113 -4.04 14.99 9.96
CA THR A 113 -4.36 14.24 11.19
C THR A 113 -5.85 13.92 11.30
N ASN A 114 -6.60 14.11 10.21
CA ASN A 114 -8.05 14.13 10.22
C ASN A 114 -8.64 12.83 10.77
N ASP A 115 -8.10 11.69 10.35
CA ASP A 115 -8.61 10.39 10.77
C ASP A 115 -8.23 10.07 12.23
N ALA A 116 -7.01 10.41 12.66
CA ALA A 116 -6.65 10.30 14.08
C ALA A 116 -7.53 11.18 14.99
N ASP A 117 -7.89 12.39 14.56
CA ASP A 117 -8.72 13.29 15.35
C ASP A 117 -10.18 12.82 15.41
N ARG A 118 -10.69 12.24 14.31
CA ARG A 118 -11.97 11.53 14.28
C ARG A 118 -12.04 10.36 15.24
N ILE A 119 -11.00 9.52 15.28
CA ILE A 119 -10.95 8.39 16.23
C ILE A 119 -10.86 8.86 17.68
N LYS A 120 -10.08 9.91 17.97
CA LYS A 120 -10.03 10.50 19.32
C LYS A 120 -11.41 11.01 19.73
N ALA A 121 -12.13 11.67 18.83
CA ALA A 121 -13.49 12.14 19.08
C ALA A 121 -14.48 10.98 19.35
N ALA A 122 -14.29 9.82 18.71
CA ALA A 122 -15.07 8.61 19.00
C ALA A 122 -14.78 8.02 20.39
N GLY A 123 -13.58 8.28 20.94
CA GLY A 123 -13.21 7.98 22.33
C GLY A 123 -12.08 6.97 22.50
N ALA A 124 -11.30 6.68 21.46
CA ALA A 124 -10.09 5.85 21.55
C ALA A 124 -8.81 6.71 21.58
N LYS A 125 -7.71 6.12 22.07
CA LYS A 125 -6.39 6.72 21.88
C LYS A 125 -5.95 6.51 20.44
N ALA A 126 -5.51 7.56 19.75
CA ALA A 126 -4.99 7.44 18.39
C ALA A 126 -3.70 8.21 18.18
N ILE A 127 -2.79 7.65 17.39
CA ILE A 127 -1.58 8.30 16.88
C ILE A 127 -1.63 8.33 15.36
N GLN A 128 -1.30 9.48 14.79
CA GLN A 128 -1.12 9.65 13.35
C GLN A 128 0.33 9.37 12.96
N ILE A 129 0.52 8.59 11.90
CA ILE A 129 1.75 8.43 11.15
C ILE A 129 1.54 9.08 9.79
N ASN A 130 2.27 10.15 9.52
CA ASN A 130 2.31 10.78 8.20
C ASN A 130 3.43 10.15 7.39
N THR A 131 3.09 9.36 6.38
CA THR A 131 4.06 8.64 5.53
C THR A 131 4.69 9.53 4.46
N GLY A 132 4.20 10.77 4.30
CA GLY A 132 4.66 11.66 3.25
C GLY A 132 4.24 11.13 1.88
N THR A 133 5.21 10.68 1.08
CA THR A 133 4.96 10.02 -0.21
C THR A 133 4.85 8.51 -0.09
N GLY A 134 5.07 7.93 1.09
CA GLY A 134 4.96 6.50 1.33
C GLY A 134 3.54 5.97 1.11
N CYS A 135 3.43 4.85 0.40
CA CYS A 135 2.14 4.25 0.03
C CYS A 135 1.64 3.15 0.99
N HIS A 136 2.36 2.91 2.08
CA HIS A 136 2.07 1.87 3.08
C HIS A 136 2.75 2.22 4.42
N LEU A 137 2.34 1.54 5.48
CA LEU A 137 3.06 1.52 6.76
C LEU A 137 4.12 0.41 6.78
N GLU A 138 5.21 0.66 7.51
CA GLU A 138 6.25 -0.33 7.81
C GLU A 138 6.22 -0.70 9.30
N ALA A 139 6.76 -1.88 9.64
CA ALA A 139 6.76 -2.40 11.00
C ALA A 139 7.48 -1.46 11.99
N GLU A 140 8.53 -0.76 11.56
CA GLU A 140 9.26 0.20 12.41
C GLU A 140 8.39 1.41 12.77
N MET A 141 7.58 1.90 11.83
CA MET A 141 6.65 3.00 12.08
C MET A 141 5.62 2.61 13.13
N VAL A 142 5.03 1.41 13.00
CA VAL A 142 4.10 0.86 13.98
C VAL A 142 4.80 0.66 15.34
N ASN A 143 6.03 0.11 15.35
CA ASN A 143 6.79 -0.11 16.57
C ASN A 143 6.98 1.17 17.39
N ASN A 144 7.24 2.29 16.71
CA ASN A 144 7.40 3.59 17.36
C ASN A 144 6.07 4.13 17.87
N ALA A 145 5.01 4.06 17.07
CA ALA A 145 3.68 4.52 17.48
C ALA A 145 3.13 3.75 18.70
N VAL A 146 3.29 2.42 18.75
CA VAL A 146 2.76 1.62 19.88
C VAL A 146 3.47 1.90 21.20
N LYS A 147 4.74 2.33 21.18
CA LYS A 147 5.47 2.77 22.37
C LYS A 147 4.89 4.08 22.91
N GLU A 148 4.57 5.01 22.03
CA GLU A 148 3.99 6.30 22.41
C GLU A 148 2.55 6.16 22.92
N LEU A 149 1.74 5.30 22.30
CA LEU A 149 0.38 4.99 22.75
C LEU A 149 0.34 4.39 24.17
N LYS A 150 1.44 3.79 24.63
CA LYS A 150 1.54 3.06 25.91
C LYS A 150 0.39 2.07 26.05
N LEU A 151 0.32 1.12 25.11
CA LEU A 151 -0.76 0.14 25.04
C LEU A 151 -0.92 -0.60 26.38
N ALA A 152 -2.17 -0.68 26.84
CA ALA A 152 -2.55 -1.50 27.98
C ALA A 152 -2.51 -2.98 27.59
N ASP A 153 -2.25 -3.85 28.56
CA ASP A 153 -2.33 -5.29 28.35
C ASP A 153 -3.79 -5.68 28.04
N ARG A 154 -3.97 -6.76 27.27
CA ARG A 154 -5.28 -7.31 26.89
C ARG A 154 -6.16 -6.32 26.11
N SER A 155 -5.55 -5.42 25.35
CA SER A 155 -6.22 -4.38 24.56
C SER A 155 -6.41 -4.76 23.10
N LEU A 156 -7.25 -3.99 22.38
CA LEU A 156 -7.34 -4.04 20.93
C LEU A 156 -6.49 -2.93 20.33
N LEU A 157 -5.70 -3.29 19.31
CA LEU A 157 -4.97 -2.35 18.47
C LEU A 157 -5.51 -2.43 17.04
N PHE A 158 -6.00 -1.32 16.52
CA PHE A 158 -6.26 -1.20 15.08
C PHE A 158 -5.13 -0.38 14.45
N ILE A 159 -4.59 -0.88 13.34
CA ILE A 159 -3.63 -0.17 12.51
C ILE A 159 -4.37 0.14 11.21
N GLU A 160 -4.85 1.38 11.07
CA GLU A 160 -5.43 1.85 9.81
C GLU A 160 -4.29 2.16 8.84
N ASN A 161 -4.13 1.32 7.82
CA ASN A 161 -3.09 1.49 6.82
C ASN A 161 -3.48 2.55 5.78
N VAL A 162 -2.48 3.02 5.03
CA VAL A 162 -2.69 3.94 3.91
C VAL A 162 -3.67 3.32 2.92
N GLY A 163 -4.57 4.13 2.34
CA GLY A 163 -5.51 3.69 1.31
C GLY A 163 -4.79 3.22 0.04
N ASN A 164 -4.42 1.94 -0.02
CA ASN A 164 -3.77 1.30 -1.16
C ASN A 164 -3.98 -0.24 -1.10
N LEU A 165 -4.35 -0.85 -2.23
CA LEU A 165 -4.54 -2.31 -2.35
C LEU A 165 -3.30 -3.06 -2.90
N VAL A 166 -2.18 -2.36 -3.12
CA VAL A 166 -0.96 -2.94 -3.71
C VAL A 166 0.17 -2.95 -2.67
N CYS A 167 0.68 -1.78 -2.28
CA CYS A 167 1.87 -1.70 -1.43
C CYS A 167 1.69 -2.43 -0.09
N PRO A 168 0.59 -2.23 0.68
CA PRO A 168 0.48 -2.80 2.02
C PRO A 168 0.43 -4.34 2.05
N ALA A 169 0.08 -4.98 0.93
CA ALA A 169 0.06 -6.45 0.84
C ALA A 169 1.44 -7.10 1.02
N MET A 170 2.53 -6.33 0.81
CA MET A 170 3.91 -6.85 0.91
C MET A 170 4.55 -6.67 2.28
N PHE A 171 3.96 -5.85 3.15
CA PHE A 171 4.56 -5.47 4.42
C PHE A 171 3.78 -6.09 5.59
N ASP A 172 4.50 -6.88 6.38
CA ASP A 172 4.04 -7.37 7.67
C ASP A 172 4.32 -6.30 8.74
N LEU A 173 3.35 -6.03 9.62
CA LEU A 173 3.48 -5.06 10.71
C LEU A 173 3.55 -5.76 12.08
N GLY A 174 3.44 -7.08 12.12
CA GLY A 174 3.33 -7.90 13.33
C GLY A 174 1.89 -8.04 13.84
N GLU A 175 0.90 -7.63 13.06
CA GLU A 175 -0.50 -7.79 13.37
C GLU A 175 -0.91 -9.27 13.51
N LYS A 176 -2.01 -9.51 14.23
CA LYS A 176 -2.61 -10.84 14.33
C LYS A 176 -3.53 -11.15 13.16
N TYR A 177 -4.27 -10.15 12.67
CA TYR A 177 -5.20 -10.30 11.57
C TYR A 177 -5.06 -9.17 10.56
N LYS A 178 -5.05 -9.54 9.28
CA LYS A 178 -5.16 -8.64 8.14
C LYS A 178 -6.63 -8.53 7.74
N VAL A 179 -7.14 -7.31 7.74
CA VAL A 179 -8.53 -6.99 7.36
C VAL A 179 -8.50 -6.15 6.10
N VAL A 180 -9.08 -6.65 5.01
CA VAL A 180 -9.32 -5.86 3.81
C VAL A 180 -10.75 -5.31 3.83
N VAL A 181 -10.89 -4.01 3.60
CA VAL A 181 -12.18 -3.35 3.41
C VAL A 181 -12.33 -3.02 1.93
N VAL A 182 -13.34 -3.58 1.28
CA VAL A 182 -13.70 -3.28 -0.11
C VAL A 182 -15.10 -2.69 -0.13
N SER A 183 -15.32 -1.63 -0.90
CA SER A 183 -16.65 -1.04 -1.03
C SER A 183 -17.33 -1.40 -2.34
N THR A 184 -18.66 -1.50 -2.34
CA THR A 184 -19.44 -1.77 -3.56
C THR A 184 -19.18 -0.77 -4.68
N THR A 185 -18.83 0.47 -4.35
CA THR A 185 -18.47 1.54 -5.31
C THR A 185 -17.20 1.25 -6.10
N GLU A 186 -16.40 0.27 -5.69
CA GLU A 186 -15.16 -0.09 -6.38
C GLU A 186 -15.39 -1.13 -7.49
N GLY A 187 -16.53 -1.83 -7.52
CA GLY A 187 -16.82 -2.91 -8.46
C GLY A 187 -16.51 -4.31 -7.90
N ASP A 188 -17.17 -5.32 -8.44
CA ASP A 188 -17.14 -6.72 -7.96
C ASP A 188 -15.91 -7.51 -8.42
N ASP A 189 -15.14 -6.97 -9.36
CA ASP A 189 -13.91 -7.58 -9.90
C ASP A 189 -12.64 -7.25 -9.08
N LYS A 190 -12.77 -6.48 -7.99
CA LYS A 190 -11.62 -6.00 -7.20
C LYS A 190 -10.74 -7.11 -6.65
N PRO A 191 -11.27 -8.21 -6.07
CA PRO A 191 -10.43 -9.30 -5.58
C PRO A 191 -9.54 -9.91 -6.67
N LEU A 192 -10.10 -10.11 -7.87
CA LEU A 192 -9.36 -10.65 -9.02
C LEU A 192 -8.29 -9.68 -9.54
N LYS A 193 -8.50 -8.37 -9.42
CA LYS A 193 -7.53 -7.34 -9.83
C LYS A 193 -6.40 -7.13 -8.82
N TYR A 194 -6.64 -7.41 -7.54
CA TYR A 194 -5.66 -7.22 -6.46
C TYR A 194 -5.46 -8.51 -5.64
N PRO A 195 -5.15 -9.65 -6.29
CA PRO A 195 -5.22 -10.97 -5.66
C PRO A 195 -4.31 -11.10 -4.44
N GLN A 196 -3.14 -10.44 -4.45
CA GLN A 196 -2.21 -10.48 -3.32
C GLN A 196 -2.78 -9.88 -2.04
N MET A 197 -3.59 -8.82 -2.13
CA MET A 197 -4.22 -8.19 -0.97
C MET A 197 -5.31 -9.09 -0.38
N PHE A 198 -6.18 -9.62 -1.24
CA PHE A 198 -7.33 -10.41 -0.81
C PHE A 198 -6.92 -11.82 -0.36
N TYR A 199 -5.91 -12.43 -1.00
CA TYR A 199 -5.39 -13.74 -0.59
C TYR A 199 -4.70 -13.72 0.79
N LYS A 200 -4.06 -12.60 1.14
CA LYS A 200 -3.39 -12.43 2.44
C LYS A 200 -4.31 -11.93 3.55
N ALA A 201 -5.55 -11.55 3.24
CA ALA A 201 -6.48 -11.07 4.24
C ALA A 201 -7.14 -12.24 4.98
N ASP A 202 -7.20 -12.15 6.31
CA ASP A 202 -7.94 -13.09 7.14
C ASP A 202 -9.45 -12.77 7.13
N ILE A 203 -9.77 -11.48 6.95
CA ILE A 203 -11.13 -10.96 6.97
C ILE A 203 -11.32 -10.01 5.80
N CYS A 204 -12.38 -10.22 5.02
CA CYS A 204 -12.84 -9.30 3.98
C CYS A 204 -14.17 -8.64 4.40
N VAL A 205 -14.18 -7.32 4.49
CA VAL A 205 -15.38 -6.52 4.79
C VAL A 205 -15.89 -5.88 3.50
N ILE A 206 -17.06 -6.30 3.04
CA ILE A 206 -17.77 -5.65 1.93
C ILE A 206 -18.60 -4.50 2.50
N ASN A 207 -18.16 -3.28 2.26
CA ASN A 207 -18.74 -2.05 2.78
C ASN A 207 -19.64 -1.34 1.74
N LYS A 208 -20.46 -0.39 2.22
CA LYS A 208 -21.39 0.40 1.41
C LYS A 208 -22.40 -0.44 0.62
N ILE A 209 -22.85 -1.55 1.21
CA ILE A 209 -23.82 -2.46 0.55
C ILE A 209 -25.18 -1.80 0.29
N ASP A 210 -25.50 -0.74 1.04
CA ASP A 210 -26.64 0.13 0.83
C ASP A 210 -26.64 0.81 -0.55
N LEU A 211 -25.47 1.00 -1.15
CA LEU A 211 -25.34 1.59 -2.49
C LEU A 211 -25.50 0.58 -3.62
N ALA A 212 -25.49 -0.73 -3.33
CA ALA A 212 -25.56 -1.76 -4.37
C ALA A 212 -26.75 -1.62 -5.34
N PRO A 213 -27.98 -1.25 -4.90
CA PRO A 213 -29.11 -1.03 -5.82
C PRO A 213 -28.89 0.08 -6.86
N TYR A 214 -27.92 0.97 -6.64
CA TYR A 214 -27.61 2.11 -7.52
C TYR A 214 -26.36 1.87 -8.38
N LEU A 215 -25.73 0.70 -8.25
CA LEU A 215 -24.47 0.36 -8.89
C LEU A 215 -24.63 -0.88 -9.77
N LYS A 216 -23.68 -1.10 -10.68
CA LYS A 216 -23.57 -2.33 -11.46
C LYS A 216 -22.79 -3.44 -10.74
N THR A 217 -22.54 -3.26 -9.44
CA THR A 217 -21.77 -4.19 -8.62
C THR A 217 -22.68 -5.28 -8.08
N ASN A 218 -22.31 -6.54 -8.30
CA ASN A 218 -22.98 -7.68 -7.69
C ASN A 218 -22.22 -8.14 -6.44
N ILE A 219 -22.87 -8.03 -5.27
CA ILE A 219 -22.27 -8.41 -3.99
C ILE A 219 -21.93 -9.90 -3.94
N GLU A 220 -22.75 -10.77 -4.52
CA GLU A 220 -22.51 -12.22 -4.48
C GLU A 220 -21.34 -12.61 -5.38
N VAL A 221 -21.15 -11.91 -6.51
CA VAL A 221 -19.94 -12.07 -7.34
C VAL A 221 -18.71 -11.59 -6.57
N LEU A 222 -18.78 -10.43 -5.92
CA LEU A 222 -17.68 -9.90 -5.10
C LEU A 222 -17.29 -10.84 -3.95
N LYS A 223 -18.26 -11.52 -3.32
CA LYS A 223 -18.01 -12.51 -2.27
C LYS A 223 -17.39 -13.80 -2.79
N ALA A 224 -17.73 -14.20 -4.00
CA ALA A 224 -17.28 -15.46 -4.60
C ALA A 224 -15.85 -15.38 -5.15
N ASN A 225 -15.41 -14.17 -5.51
CA ASN A 225 -14.06 -13.85 -5.96
C ASN A 225 -13.07 -13.76 -4.79
#